data_AF-D3Y232-F1
#
_entry.id   AF-D3Y232-F1
#
_cell.length_a   1.000
_cell.length_b   1.000
_cell.length_c   1.000
_cell.angle_alpha   90.00
_cell.angle_beta   90.00
_cell.angle_gamma   90.00
#
_symmetry.space_group_name_H-M   'P 1'
#
loop_
_entity.id
_entity.type
_entity.pdbx_description
1 polymer ?
#
loop_
_entity_poly.entity_id
_entity_poly.type
_entity_poly.pdbx_seq_one_letter_code
_entity_poly.pdbx_strand_id
1 'polypeptide(L)'
;AVNPLFRAAFLSHSAKKKVTLLVPWLCKSDQELVYPSNLTFSSPEEQELYIRNWLEERIGFKADFKIPFYPGRFSKERRSIIPTGDTSQFIPSRDADIA
;
A
#
# COMPACT_ATOMS: atom_id res chain seq x y z
N ALA A 1 -4.49 15.63 -6.28
CA ALA A 1 -3.42 14.61 -6.19
C ALA A 1 -3.86 13.35 -6.95
N VAL A 2 -2.94 12.64 -7.61
CA VAL A 2 -3.23 11.34 -8.25
C VAL A 2 -3.22 10.26 -7.17
N ASN A 3 -4.23 9.40 -7.11
CA ASN A 3 -4.28 8.29 -6.17
C ASN A 3 -3.21 7.22 -6.55
N PRO A 4 -2.22 6.93 -5.67
CA PRO A 4 -1.15 5.97 -5.96
C PRO A 4 -1.63 4.56 -6.28
N LEU A 5 -2.74 4.11 -5.69
CA LEU A 5 -3.30 2.78 -5.92
C LEU A 5 -3.77 2.60 -7.36
N PHE A 6 -4.57 3.55 -7.86
CA PHE A 6 -4.99 3.54 -9.27
C PHE A 6 -3.79 3.69 -10.20
N ARG A 7 -2.83 4.57 -9.87
CA ARG A 7 -1.62 4.74 -10.69
C ARG A 7 -0.85 3.42 -10.83
N ALA A 8 -0.65 2.69 -9.73
CA ALA A 8 0.01 1.40 -9.75
C ALA A 8 -0.73 0.39 -10.64
N ALA A 9 -2.05 0.31 -10.49
CA ALA A 9 -2.90 -0.58 -11.27
C ALA A 9 -2.86 -0.31 -12.78
N PHE A 10 -3.02 0.96 -13.18
CA PHE A 10 -2.98 1.33 -14.59
C PHE A 10 -1.58 1.21 -15.20
N LEU A 11 -0.52 1.49 -14.43
CA LEU A 11 0.86 1.29 -14.88
C LEU A 11 1.17 -0.19 -15.11
N SER A 12 0.74 -1.07 -14.20
CA SER A 12 1.01 -2.50 -14.35
C SER A 12 0.20 -3.12 -15.50
N HIS A 13 -1.02 -2.62 -15.74
CA HIS A 13 -1.86 -3.05 -16.85
C HIS A 13 -1.35 -2.60 -18.23
N SER A 14 -1.00 -1.32 -18.37
CA SER A 14 -0.70 -0.71 -19.68
C SER A 14 0.76 -0.84 -20.13
N ALA A 15 1.71 -0.80 -19.20
CA ALA A 15 3.12 -0.61 -19.54
C ALA A 15 3.96 -1.90 -19.54
N LYS A 16 3.36 -3.07 -19.24
CA LYS A 16 4.09 -4.34 -18.98
C LYS A 16 5.28 -4.17 -18.01
N LYS A 17 5.21 -3.17 -17.13
CA LYS A 17 6.25 -2.89 -16.13
C LYS A 17 5.94 -3.68 -14.88
N LYS A 18 6.99 -4.20 -14.22
CA LYS A 18 6.86 -4.67 -12.84
C LYS A 18 6.61 -3.46 -11.96
N VAL A 19 5.46 -3.44 -11.29
CA VAL A 19 5.08 -2.35 -10.39
C VAL A 19 4.99 -2.88 -8.97
N THR A 20 5.53 -2.11 -8.04
CA THR A 20 5.46 -2.36 -6.61
C THR A 20 4.87 -1.12 -5.94
N LEU A 21 3.78 -1.28 -5.20
CA LEU A 21 3.18 -0.25 -4.37
C LEU A 21 3.48 -0.57 -2.91
N LEU A 22 4.46 0.14 -2.33
CA LEU A 22 4.85 -0.05 -0.94
C LEU A 22 3.86 0.67 0.00
N VAL A 23 3.17 -0.09 0.86
CA VAL A 23 2.07 0.41 1.71
C VAL A 23 2.46 0.40 3.20
N PRO A 24 2.11 1.41 4.00
CA PRO A 24 2.37 1.37 5.43
C PRO A 24 1.52 0.31 6.14
N TRP A 25 2.16 -0.49 6.99
CA TRP A 25 1.51 -1.31 8.00
C TRP A 25 1.51 -0.58 9.34
N LEU A 26 0.32 -0.33 9.88
CA LEU A 26 0.12 0.40 11.13
C LEU A 26 -0.28 -0.56 12.25
N CYS A 27 0.11 -0.24 13.49
CA CYS A 27 -0.46 -0.94 14.65
C CYS A 27 -1.96 -0.65 14.77
N LYS A 28 -2.70 -1.54 15.43
CA LYS A 28 -4.17 -1.46 15.50
C LYS A 28 -4.69 -0.12 16.01
N SER A 29 -4.07 0.44 17.06
CA SER A 29 -4.46 1.76 17.59
C SER A 29 -4.25 2.91 16.61
N ASP A 30 -3.26 2.82 15.72
CA ASP A 30 -3.05 3.81 14.66
C ASP A 30 -4.02 3.60 13.49
N GLN A 31 -4.38 2.35 13.17
CA GLN A 31 -5.39 2.06 12.15
C GLN A 31 -6.75 2.67 12.50
N GLU A 32 -7.18 2.53 13.76
CA GLU A 32 -8.43 3.11 14.28
C GLU A 32 -8.50 4.64 14.15
N LEU A 33 -7.35 5.31 14.09
CA LEU A 33 -7.26 6.77 13.93
C LEU A 33 -7.23 7.22 12.46
N VAL A 34 -6.73 6.36 11.57
CA VAL A 34 -6.47 6.70 10.16
C VAL A 34 -7.56 6.20 9.23
N TYR A 35 -8.10 5.01 9.48
CA TYR A 35 -9.06 4.37 8.61
C TYR A 35 -10.49 4.74 9.01
N PRO A 36 -11.39 4.99 8.04
CA PRO A 36 -12.77 5.36 8.33
C PRO A 36 -13.56 4.17 8.89
N SER A 37 -14.68 4.46 9.54
CA SER A 37 -15.72 3.48 9.88
C SER A 37 -15.25 2.29 10.73
N ASN A 38 -14.26 2.49 11.61
CA ASN A 38 -13.66 1.45 12.46
C ASN A 38 -13.04 0.28 11.67
N LEU A 39 -12.67 0.52 10.40
CA LEU A 39 -11.96 -0.47 9.60
C LEU A 39 -10.59 -0.74 10.23
N THR A 40 -10.31 -1.99 10.56
CA THR A 40 -9.01 -2.44 11.06
C THR A 40 -8.68 -3.79 10.47
N PHE A 41 -7.39 -4.09 10.34
CA PHE A 41 -6.85 -5.33 9.85
C PHE A 41 -5.95 -5.97 10.91
N SER A 42 -6.03 -7.28 11.01
CA SER A 42 -5.21 -8.08 11.94
C SER A 42 -3.90 -8.53 11.30
N SER A 43 -3.81 -8.55 9.97
CA SER A 43 -2.58 -8.85 9.23
C SER A 43 -2.44 -8.03 7.94
N PRO A 44 -1.20 -7.88 7.42
CA PRO A 44 -0.96 -7.23 6.13
C PRO A 44 -1.69 -7.91 4.95
N GLU A 45 -1.84 -9.23 4.98
CA GLU A 45 -2.52 -10.01 3.93
C GLU A 45 -4.02 -9.70 3.89
N GLU A 46 -4.64 -9.52 5.05
CA GLU A 46 -6.04 -9.09 5.15
C GLU A 46 -6.23 -7.68 4.54
N GLN A 47 -5.31 -6.76 4.86
CA GLN A 47 -5.30 -5.43 4.29
C GLN A 47 -5.07 -5.45 2.77
N GLU A 48 -4.15 -6.29 2.28
CA GLU A 48 -3.91 -6.47 0.85
C GLU A 48 -5.16 -6.98 0.12
N LEU A 49 -5.82 -8.01 0.66
CA LEU A 49 -7.03 -8.57 0.09
C LEU A 49 -8.14 -7.51 0.01
N TYR A 50 -8.32 -6.73 1.08
CA TYR A 50 -9.26 -5.61 1.07
C TYR A 50 -8.94 -4.57 -0.01
N ILE A 51 -7.67 -4.14 -0.10
CA ILE A 51 -7.21 -3.18 -1.12
C ILE A 51 -7.47 -3.70 -2.52
N ARG A 52 -7.18 -4.99 -2.79
CA ARG A 52 -7.40 -5.62 -4.09
C ARG A 52 -8.88 -5.68 -4.46
N ASN A 53 -9.73 -6.16 -3.56
CA ASN A 53 -11.17 -6.23 -3.79
C ASN A 53 -11.76 -4.84 -4.05
N TRP A 54 -11.41 -3.86 -3.20
CA TRP A 54 -11.85 -2.48 -3.36
C TRP A 54 -11.40 -1.89 -4.71
N LEU A 55 -10.19 -2.21 -5.14
CA LEU A 55 -9.65 -1.72 -6.41
C LEU A 55 -10.38 -2.38 -7.60
N GLU A 56 -10.47 -3.71 -7.63
CA GLU A 56 -11.07 -4.48 -8.73
C GLU A 56 -12.57 -4.18 -8.93
N GLU A 57 -13.30 -3.82 -7.88
CA GLU A 57 -14.67 -3.30 -8.00
C GLU A 57 -14.76 -1.99 -8.82
N ARG A 58 -13.66 -1.26 -8.95
CA ARG A 58 -13.60 0.09 -9.56
C ARG A 58 -12.84 0.12 -10.88
N ILE A 59 -11.93 -0.81 -11.11
CA ILE A 59 -11.20 -0.94 -12.35
C ILE A 59 -11.70 -2.21 -13.04
N GLY A 60 -12.26 -2.09 -14.25
CA GLY A 60 -12.85 -3.23 -14.98
C GLY A 60 -11.83 -4.26 -15.51
N PHE A 61 -10.70 -4.44 -14.83
CA PHE A 61 -9.63 -5.36 -15.17
C PHE A 61 -8.90 -5.84 -13.90
N LYS A 62 -8.25 -7.00 -13.99
CA LYS A 62 -7.41 -7.51 -12.89
C LYS A 62 -6.11 -6.74 -12.81
N ALA A 63 -5.80 -6.13 -11.67
CA ALA A 63 -4.54 -5.42 -11.47
C ALA A 63 -3.45 -6.34 -10.94
N ASP A 64 -2.37 -6.45 -11.69
CA ASP A 64 -1.23 -7.32 -11.39
C ASP A 64 -0.01 -6.49 -10.95
N PHE A 65 0.10 -6.18 -9.67
CA PHE A 65 1.25 -5.49 -9.06
C PHE A 65 1.48 -5.98 -7.63
N LYS A 66 2.71 -5.80 -7.12
CA LYS A 66 3.10 -6.21 -5.76
C LYS A 66 2.68 -5.16 -4.72
N ILE A 67 2.22 -5.59 -3.55
CA ILE A 67 1.85 -4.72 -2.42
C ILE A 67 2.61 -5.14 -1.16
N PRO A 68 3.94 -4.92 -1.07
CA PRO A 68 4.67 -5.14 0.16
C PRO A 68 4.31 -4.07 1.20
N PHE A 69 4.59 -4.39 2.46
CA PHE A 69 4.32 -3.51 3.59
C PHE A 69 5.60 -3.09 4.30
N TYR A 70 5.64 -1.84 4.76
CA TYR A 70 6.67 -1.33 5.66
C TYR A 70 6.04 -0.89 6.98
N PRO A 71 6.74 -1.01 8.13
CA PRO A 71 6.23 -0.55 9.41
C PRO A 71 6.08 0.98 9.40
N GLY A 72 4.88 1.46 9.72
CA GLY A 72 4.55 2.88 9.83
C GLY A 72 3.93 3.21 11.19
N ARG A 73 4.04 4.48 11.58
CA ARG A 73 3.38 5.04 12.78
C ARG A 73 2.62 6.30 12.40
N PHE A 74 1.41 6.46 12.92
CA PHE A 74 0.65 7.68 12.74
C PHE A 74 1.10 8.75 13.75
N SER A 75 1.53 9.91 13.25
CA SER A 75 1.80 11.10 14.06
C SER A 75 0.56 11.98 14.08
N LYS A 76 -0.09 12.07 15.25
CA LYS A 76 -1.27 12.95 15.45
C LYS A 76 -0.93 14.43 15.24
N GLU A 77 0.23 14.87 15.75
CA GLU A 77 0.72 16.23 15.63
C GLU A 77 0.91 16.63 14.16
N ARG A 78 1.53 15.75 13.37
CA ARG A 78 1.80 16.00 11.95
C ARG A 78 0.66 15.56 11.02
N ARG A 79 -0.39 14.94 11.58
CA ARG A 79 -1.49 14.29 10.85
C ARG A 79 -0.99 13.45 9.66
N SER A 80 0.08 12.69 9.90
CA SER A 80 0.83 12.01 8.85
C SER A 80 1.31 10.64 9.31
N ILE A 81 1.45 9.69 8.37
CA ILE A 81 2.09 8.40 8.62
C ILE A 81 3.60 8.56 8.39
N ILE A 82 4.40 8.13 9.36
CA ILE A 82 5.86 8.20 9.32
C ILE A 82 6.42 6.77 9.27
N PRO A 83 7.31 6.45 8.32
CA PRO A 83 8.01 5.17 8.31
C PRO A 83 8.80 4.95 9.60
N THR A 84 8.72 3.74 10.16
CA THR A 84 9.49 3.32 11.33
C THR A 84 10.65 2.45 10.87
N GLY A 85 11.69 3.09 10.33
CA GLY A 85 12.88 2.41 9.80
C GLY A 85 13.13 2.71 8.33
N ASP A 86 14.08 1.98 7.74
CA ASP A 86 14.46 2.10 6.33
C ASP A 86 13.49 1.32 5.44
N THR A 87 12.76 2.03 4.59
CA THR A 87 11.77 1.43 3.70
C THR A 87 12.39 0.65 2.54
N SER A 88 13.65 0.90 2.20
CA SER A 88 14.35 0.20 1.11
C SER A 88 14.56 -1.29 1.42
N GLN A 89 14.60 -1.65 2.70
CA GLN A 89 14.75 -3.04 3.16
C GLN A 89 13.55 -3.93 2.80
N PHE A 90 12.38 -3.33 2.55
CA PHE A 90 11.15 -4.05 2.20
C PHE A 90 11.00 -4.27 0.69
N ILE A 91 11.97 -3.81 -0.10
CA ILE A 91 12.07 -4.09 -1.53
C ILE A 91 13.37 -4.89 -1.72
N PRO A 92 13.30 -6.20 -2.03
CA PRO A 92 14.49 -7.01 -2.28
C PRO A 92 15.35 -6.37 -3.38
N SER A 93 16.68 -6.41 -3.24
CA SER A 93 17.60 -5.77 -4.20
C SER A 93 17.41 -6.23 -5.65
N ARG A 94 16.93 -7.47 -5.86
CA ARG A 94 16.58 -8.04 -7.18
C ARG A 94 15.32 -7.42 -7.82
N ASP A 95 14.47 -6.82 -7.00
CA ASP A 95 13.20 -6.19 -7.39
C ASP A 95 13.29 -4.65 -7.27
N ALA A 96 14.39 -4.13 -6.72
CA ALA A 96 14.72 -2.72 -6.66
C ALA A 96 15.29 -2.27 -8.02
N ASP A 97 14.44 -2.25 -9.05
CA ASP A 97 14.81 -1.61 -10.32
C ASP A 97 14.89 -0.10 -10.07
N ILE A 98 16.11 0.44 -10.05
CA ILE A 98 16.36 1.87 -10.05
C ILE A 98 16.03 2.40 -11.45
N ALA A 99 15.14 3.39 -11.53
CA ALA A 99 14.94 4.20 -12.72
C ALA A 99 15.94 5.36 -12.77
#